data_AF-A0A963NVK0-F1
#
_entry.id   AF-A0A963NVK0-F1
#
_cell.length_a   1.000
_cell.length_b   1.000
_cell.length_c   1.000
_cell.angle_alpha   90.00
_cell.angle_beta   90.00
_cell.angle_gamma   90.00
#
_symmetry.space_group_name_H-M   'P 1'
#
loop_
_entity.id
_entity.type
_entity.pdbx_description
1 polymer ?
#
loop_
_entity_poly.entity_id
_entity_poly.type
_entity_poly.pdbx_seq_one_letter_code
_entity_poly.pdbx_strand_id
1 'polypeptide(L)'
;MVLAAASLAAIPPALAMDGAGYGAAKAQIGADYKDHRHRCKDLKANARDVCLKEARGRKKIALADLHARYAPSDRATYLAQVARADVAYAVAQEKCEDRAGQARTVCKKDAKALHVRALEDAEVARIEARMADTPAARDTAVAAARKKAATERRARDYEAARERCKAMQADARAQCLMDARRVYGPDRG
;
A
#
# COMPACT_ATOMS: atom_id res chain seq x y z
N MET A 1 -6.16 -38.10 -41.04
CA MET A 1 -5.84 -36.69 -40.70
C MET A 1 -7.12 -35.88 -40.81
N VAL A 2 -7.76 -35.55 -39.69
CA VAL A 2 -8.86 -34.57 -39.67
C VAL A 2 -8.33 -33.37 -38.89
N LEU A 3 -8.05 -32.28 -39.60
CA LEU A 3 -7.71 -30.99 -38.99
C LEU A 3 -8.99 -30.37 -38.44
N ALA A 4 -9.10 -30.23 -37.11
CA ALA A 4 -10.10 -29.39 -36.48
C ALA A 4 -9.57 -27.96 -36.39
N ALA A 5 -10.16 -27.05 -37.17
CA ALA A 5 -9.91 -25.62 -37.09
C ALA A 5 -10.52 -25.06 -35.78
N ALA A 6 -9.66 -24.70 -34.83
CA ALA A 6 -10.08 -23.98 -33.63
C ALA A 6 -10.40 -22.52 -34.00
N SER A 7 -11.67 -22.16 -33.94
CA SER A 7 -12.14 -20.79 -34.13
C SER A 7 -11.67 -19.94 -32.94
N LEU A 8 -10.82 -18.94 -33.18
CA LEU A 8 -10.55 -17.89 -32.19
C LEU A 8 -11.85 -17.09 -32.00
N ALA A 9 -12.54 -17.30 -30.89
CA ALA A 9 -13.60 -16.39 -30.47
C ALA A 9 -12.96 -15.02 -30.15
N ALA A 10 -13.33 -13.99 -30.92
CA ALA A 10 -12.92 -12.62 -30.64
C ALA A 10 -13.44 -12.21 -29.25
N ILE A 11 -12.53 -11.88 -28.33
CA ILE A 11 -12.89 -11.29 -27.04
C ILE A 11 -13.48 -9.90 -27.35
N PRO A 12 -14.73 -9.60 -27.00
CA PRO A 12 -15.31 -8.29 -27.24
C PRO A 12 -14.48 -7.22 -26.50
N PRO A 13 -14.24 -6.05 -27.12
CA PRO A 13 -13.52 -4.97 -26.45
C PRO A 13 -14.26 -4.59 -25.17
N ALA A 14 -13.54 -4.47 -24.06
CA ALA A 14 -14.10 -3.96 -22.81
C ALA A 14 -14.67 -2.56 -23.07
N LEU A 15 -16.00 -2.41 -22.95
CA LEU A 15 -16.67 -1.13 -23.14
C LEU A 15 -16.10 -0.12 -22.12
N ALA A 16 -15.60 1.01 -22.61
CA ALA A 16 -15.19 2.11 -21.75
C ALA A 16 -16.40 2.61 -20.95
N MET A 17 -16.25 2.75 -19.64
CA MET A 17 -17.34 3.16 -18.74
C MET A 17 -17.72 4.63 -19.02
N ASP A 18 -18.99 4.87 -19.30
CA ASP A 18 -19.52 6.22 -19.51
C ASP A 18 -19.82 6.94 -18.17
N GLY A 19 -20.22 8.21 -18.26
CA GLY A 19 -20.50 9.02 -17.07
C GLY A 19 -21.67 8.49 -16.22
N ALA A 20 -22.68 7.88 -16.85
CA ALA A 20 -23.80 7.27 -16.16
C ALA A 20 -23.37 6.02 -15.38
N GLY A 21 -22.58 5.14 -16.01
CA GLY A 21 -21.96 3.97 -15.38
C GLY A 21 -21.03 4.34 -14.23
N TYR A 22 -20.23 5.41 -14.38
CA TYR A 22 -19.42 5.94 -13.30
C TYR A 22 -20.25 6.41 -12.10
N GLY A 23 -21.35 7.14 -12.37
CA GLY A 23 -22.30 7.59 -11.34
C GLY A 23 -22.96 6.43 -10.60
N ALA A 24 -23.44 5.43 -11.34
CA ALA A 24 -24.06 4.23 -10.77
C ALA A 24 -23.08 3.43 -9.90
N ALA A 25 -21.85 3.21 -10.39
CA ALA A 25 -20.82 2.51 -9.62
C ALA A 25 -20.43 3.27 -8.34
N LYS A 26 -20.37 4.62 -8.39
CA LYS A 26 -20.13 5.45 -7.20
C LYS A 26 -21.25 5.32 -6.17
N ALA A 27 -22.50 5.27 -6.62
CA ALA A 27 -23.66 5.05 -5.76
C ALA A 27 -23.61 3.66 -5.09
N GLN A 28 -23.27 2.62 -5.86
CA GLN A 28 -23.11 1.25 -5.34
C GLN A 28 -22.01 1.19 -4.26
N ILE A 29 -20.83 1.77 -4.51
CA ILE A 29 -19.76 1.85 -3.50
C ILE A 29 -20.24 2.58 -2.22
N GLY A 30 -21.11 3.57 -2.38
CA GLY A 30 -21.76 4.25 -1.27
C GLY A 30 -22.71 3.36 -0.46
N ALA A 31 -23.47 2.50 -1.14
CA ALA A 31 -24.35 1.50 -0.51
C ALA A 31 -23.52 0.43 0.22
N ASP A 32 -22.53 -0.17 -0.44
CA ASP A 32 -21.63 -1.17 0.16
C ASP A 32 -20.97 -0.63 1.44
N TYR A 33 -20.54 0.64 1.43
CA TYR A 33 -20.01 1.29 2.61
C TYR A 33 -21.01 1.40 3.77
N LYS A 34 -22.28 1.71 3.47
CA LYS A 34 -23.34 1.75 4.50
C LYS A 34 -23.55 0.37 5.10
N ASP A 35 -23.57 -0.67 4.29
CA ASP A 35 -23.78 -2.05 4.71
C ASP A 35 -22.60 -2.55 5.56
N HIS A 36 -21.37 -2.36 5.09
CA HIS A 36 -20.17 -2.70 5.86
C HIS A 36 -20.11 -1.95 7.19
N ARG A 37 -20.44 -0.65 7.20
CA ARG A 37 -20.50 0.14 8.44
C ARG A 37 -21.58 -0.38 9.38
N HIS A 38 -22.73 -0.80 8.85
CA HIS A 38 -23.81 -1.36 9.66
C HIS A 38 -23.38 -2.64 10.37
N ARG A 39 -22.66 -3.53 9.67
CA ARG A 39 -22.12 -4.78 10.25
C ARG A 39 -21.11 -4.56 11.37
N CYS A 40 -20.51 -3.37 11.46
CA CYS A 40 -19.61 -3.02 12.55
C CYS A 40 -20.34 -2.62 13.85
N LYS A 41 -21.68 -2.45 13.86
CA LYS A 41 -22.41 -1.91 15.02
C LYS A 41 -22.36 -2.81 16.25
N ASP A 42 -22.34 -4.12 16.04
CA ASP A 42 -22.38 -5.11 17.13
C ASP A 42 -20.99 -5.37 17.73
N LEU A 43 -19.94 -4.85 17.09
CA LEU A 43 -18.57 -4.90 17.60
C LEU A 43 -18.37 -3.83 18.69
N LYS A 44 -17.39 -4.06 19.57
CA LYS A 44 -17.06 -3.15 20.68
C LYS A 44 -15.58 -2.75 20.63
N ALA A 45 -15.28 -1.61 21.25
CA ALA A 45 -13.92 -1.09 21.43
C ALA A 45 -13.10 -1.11 20.11
N ASN A 46 -11.81 -1.47 20.18
CA ASN A 46 -10.92 -1.47 19.02
C ASN A 46 -11.42 -2.34 17.87
N ALA A 47 -12.08 -3.48 18.13
CA ALA A 47 -12.65 -4.30 17.08
C ALA A 47 -13.67 -3.53 16.22
N ARG A 48 -14.46 -2.66 16.85
CA ARG A 48 -15.36 -1.74 16.13
C ARG A 48 -14.59 -0.70 15.34
N ASP A 49 -13.57 -0.10 15.92
CA ASP A 49 -12.77 0.94 15.25
C ASP A 49 -12.01 0.41 14.03
N VAL A 50 -11.42 -0.78 14.15
CA VAL A 50 -10.82 -1.53 13.05
C VAL A 50 -11.84 -1.78 11.94
N CYS A 51 -13.03 -2.30 12.30
CA CYS A 51 -14.09 -2.58 11.32
C CYS A 51 -14.53 -1.30 10.59
N LEU A 52 -14.71 -0.19 11.31
CA LEU A 52 -15.09 1.09 10.73
C LEU A 52 -14.00 1.66 9.81
N LYS A 53 -12.72 1.52 10.19
CA LYS A 53 -11.58 1.90 9.34
C LYS A 53 -11.49 1.04 8.09
N GLU A 54 -11.66 -0.27 8.20
CA GLU A 54 -11.70 -1.17 7.04
C GLU A 54 -12.87 -0.82 6.11
N ALA A 55 -14.07 -0.56 6.63
CA ALA A 55 -15.22 -0.15 5.82
C ALA A 55 -14.98 1.17 5.09
N ARG A 56 -14.48 2.19 5.78
CA ARG A 56 -14.10 3.49 5.17
C ARG A 56 -12.99 3.31 4.14
N GLY A 57 -12.03 2.44 4.43
CA GLY A 57 -10.90 2.15 3.56
C GLY A 57 -11.30 1.44 2.27
N ARG A 58 -12.18 0.44 2.35
CA ARG A 58 -12.76 -0.24 1.17
C ARG A 58 -13.44 0.76 0.25
N LYS A 59 -14.23 1.69 0.80
CA LYS A 59 -14.81 2.80 0.04
C LYS A 59 -13.74 3.67 -0.65
N LYS A 60 -12.70 4.09 0.09
CA LYS A 60 -11.63 4.94 -0.47
C LYS A 60 -10.92 4.24 -1.63
N ILE A 61 -10.55 2.97 -1.47
CA ILE A 61 -9.90 2.16 -2.50
C ILE A 61 -10.82 2.00 -3.71
N ALA A 62 -12.07 1.60 -3.50
CA ALA A 62 -13.03 1.38 -4.59
C ALA A 62 -13.28 2.65 -5.41
N LEU A 63 -13.34 3.83 -4.76
CA LEU A 63 -13.47 5.11 -5.46
C LEU A 63 -12.21 5.46 -6.28
N ALA A 64 -11.02 5.20 -5.73
CA ALA A 64 -9.77 5.44 -6.44
C ALA A 64 -9.61 4.50 -7.65
N ASP A 65 -9.92 3.22 -7.47
CA ASP A 65 -9.93 2.24 -8.56
C ASP A 65 -10.98 2.59 -9.62
N LEU A 66 -12.17 3.01 -9.20
CA LEU A 66 -13.23 3.44 -10.12
C LEU A 66 -12.78 4.62 -10.96
N HIS A 67 -12.11 5.60 -10.34
CA HIS A 67 -11.54 6.73 -11.05
C HIS A 67 -10.44 6.30 -12.02
N ALA A 68 -9.53 5.41 -11.61
CA ALA A 68 -8.48 4.88 -12.49
C ALA A 68 -9.04 4.11 -13.69
N ARG A 69 -10.20 3.44 -13.56
CA ARG A 69 -10.89 2.80 -14.68
C ARG A 69 -11.61 3.80 -15.59
N TYR A 70 -12.22 4.84 -15.02
CA TYR A 70 -12.98 5.86 -15.75
C TYR A 70 -12.08 6.81 -16.54
N ALA A 71 -10.98 7.24 -15.93
CA ALA A 71 -10.00 8.16 -16.50
C ALA A 71 -8.57 7.62 -16.30
N PRO A 72 -8.16 6.59 -17.08
CA PRO A 72 -6.88 5.94 -16.92
C PRO A 72 -5.70 6.90 -17.13
N SER A 73 -4.75 6.89 -16.19
CA SER A 73 -3.47 7.58 -16.29
C SER A 73 -2.46 6.98 -15.30
N ASP A 74 -1.17 7.23 -15.49
CA ASP A 74 -0.11 6.88 -14.53
C ASP A 74 -0.45 7.44 -13.13
N ARG A 75 -0.95 8.69 -13.08
CA ARG A 75 -1.36 9.37 -11.87
C ARG A 75 -2.59 8.71 -11.22
N ALA A 76 -3.61 8.34 -12.00
CA ALA A 76 -4.81 7.71 -11.45
C ALA A 76 -4.49 6.32 -10.86
N THR A 77 -3.69 5.52 -11.55
CA THR A 77 -3.19 4.24 -11.04
C THR A 77 -2.34 4.42 -9.79
N TYR A 78 -1.44 5.40 -9.78
CA TYR A 78 -0.65 5.74 -8.60
C TYR A 78 -1.51 6.12 -7.39
N LEU A 79 -2.51 6.99 -7.57
CA LEU A 79 -3.40 7.41 -6.49
C LEU A 79 -4.23 6.22 -5.95
N ALA A 80 -4.59 5.25 -6.79
CA ALA A 80 -5.21 4.02 -6.32
C ALA A 80 -4.27 3.18 -5.44
N GLN A 81 -2.99 3.07 -5.82
CA GLN A 81 -2.00 2.37 -4.99
C GLN A 81 -1.70 3.11 -3.67
N VAL A 82 -1.57 4.44 -3.70
CA VAL A 82 -1.45 5.27 -2.50
C VAL A 82 -2.66 5.09 -1.58
N ALA A 83 -3.88 5.08 -2.13
CA ALA A 83 -5.08 4.84 -1.35
C ALA A 83 -5.06 3.48 -0.64
N ARG A 84 -4.57 2.42 -1.30
CA ARG A 84 -4.40 1.09 -0.69
C ARG A 84 -3.36 1.12 0.43
N ALA A 85 -2.21 1.73 0.19
CA ALA A 85 -1.14 1.87 1.19
C ALA A 85 -1.65 2.60 2.44
N ASP A 86 -2.29 3.77 2.26
CA ASP A 86 -2.85 4.56 3.35
C ASP A 86 -3.89 3.80 4.18
N VAL A 87 -4.77 3.05 3.51
CA VAL A 87 -5.80 2.27 4.17
C VAL A 87 -5.19 1.11 4.95
N ALA A 88 -4.26 0.37 4.34
CA ALA A 88 -3.55 -0.71 5.02
C ALA A 88 -2.82 -0.19 6.27
N TYR A 89 -2.16 0.97 6.16
CA TYR A 89 -1.51 1.64 7.29
C TYR A 89 -2.50 2.05 8.38
N ALA A 90 -3.59 2.73 8.02
CA ALA A 90 -4.58 3.20 9.00
C ALA A 90 -5.23 2.04 9.77
N VAL A 91 -5.51 0.93 9.08
CA VAL A 91 -6.03 -0.31 9.69
C VAL A 91 -4.97 -0.97 10.56
N ALA A 92 -3.73 -1.08 10.08
CA ALA A 92 -2.63 -1.66 10.87
C ALA A 92 -2.36 -0.83 12.15
N GLN A 93 -2.36 0.50 12.07
CA GLN A 93 -2.24 1.38 13.23
C GLN A 93 -3.33 1.13 14.26
N GLU A 94 -4.59 0.97 13.81
CA GLU A 94 -5.70 0.67 14.73
C GLU A 94 -5.52 -0.70 15.39
N LYS A 95 -5.18 -1.73 14.61
CA LYS A 95 -4.91 -3.08 15.14
C LYS A 95 -3.74 -3.10 16.12
N CYS A 96 -2.82 -2.15 16.02
CA CYS A 96 -1.72 -2.02 16.97
C CYS A 96 -2.17 -1.47 18.34
N GLU A 97 -3.30 -0.76 18.42
CA GLU A 97 -3.76 -0.16 19.69
C GLU A 97 -4.16 -1.19 20.74
N ASP A 98 -4.54 -2.40 20.32
CA ASP A 98 -4.80 -3.54 21.21
C ASP A 98 -3.55 -4.06 21.94
N ARG A 99 -2.35 -3.64 21.50
CA ARG A 99 -1.10 -4.02 22.14
C ARG A 99 -0.74 -3.03 23.25
N ALA A 100 -0.04 -3.50 24.27
CA ALA A 100 0.46 -2.66 25.34
C ALA A 100 1.96 -2.33 25.19
N GLY A 101 2.37 -1.22 25.79
CA GLY A 101 3.78 -0.84 25.96
C GLY A 101 4.60 -0.88 24.66
N GLN A 102 5.78 -1.49 24.74
CA GLN A 102 6.71 -1.57 23.62
C GLN A 102 6.16 -2.37 22.42
N ALA A 103 5.37 -3.42 22.67
CA ALA A 103 4.79 -4.23 21.60
C ALA A 103 3.90 -3.39 20.67
N ARG A 104 3.19 -2.39 21.21
CA ARG A 104 2.45 -1.40 20.42
C ARG A 104 3.38 -0.49 19.62
N THR A 105 4.42 0.04 20.25
CA THR A 105 5.37 0.94 19.57
C THR A 105 6.06 0.26 18.39
N VAL A 106 6.51 -0.99 18.58
CA VAL A 106 7.09 -1.80 17.50
C VAL A 106 6.06 -2.05 16.40
N CYS A 107 4.84 -2.45 16.76
CA CYS A 107 3.75 -2.66 15.79
C CYS A 107 3.50 -1.43 14.91
N LYS A 108 3.41 -0.24 15.52
CA LYS A 108 3.16 1.00 14.78
C LYS A 108 4.33 1.39 13.88
N LYS A 109 5.57 1.12 14.31
CA LYS A 109 6.76 1.33 13.47
C LYS A 109 6.82 0.36 12.30
N ASP A 110 6.43 -0.90 12.50
CA ASP A 110 6.34 -1.90 11.43
C ASP A 110 5.26 -1.52 10.41
N ALA A 111 4.09 -1.10 10.90
CA ALA A 111 3.03 -0.57 10.03
C ALA A 111 3.53 0.62 9.20
N LYS A 112 4.31 1.53 9.80
CA LYS A 112 4.90 2.67 9.10
C LYS A 112 5.95 2.25 8.08
N ALA A 113 6.79 1.26 8.40
CA ALA A 113 7.78 0.72 7.46
C ALA A 113 7.10 0.09 6.23
N LEU A 114 6.02 -0.67 6.44
CA LEU A 114 5.21 -1.23 5.36
C LEU A 114 4.50 -0.15 4.53
N HIS A 115 3.99 0.91 5.17
CA HIS A 115 3.39 2.05 4.48
C HIS A 115 4.38 2.76 3.56
N VAL A 116 5.55 3.13 4.09
CA VAL A 116 6.62 3.76 3.30
C VAL A 116 7.05 2.83 2.17
N ARG A 117 7.23 1.53 2.44
CA ARG A 117 7.55 0.53 1.41
C ARG A 117 6.53 0.57 0.27
N ALA A 118 5.24 0.53 0.58
CA ALA A 118 4.18 0.54 -0.42
C ALA A 118 4.10 1.87 -1.21
N LEU A 119 4.32 3.03 -0.56
CA LEU A 119 4.37 4.32 -1.24
C LEU A 119 5.53 4.42 -2.21
N GLU A 120 6.71 3.96 -1.80
CA GLU A 120 7.89 3.95 -2.65
C GLU A 120 7.75 2.97 -3.82
N ASP A 121 7.11 1.81 -3.62
CA ASP A 121 6.78 0.87 -4.71
C ASP A 121 5.80 1.50 -5.70
N ALA A 122 4.76 2.18 -5.21
CA ALA A 122 3.80 2.89 -6.05
C ALA A 122 4.50 4.00 -6.87
N GLU A 123 5.45 4.71 -6.28
CA GLU A 123 6.20 5.76 -6.97
C GLU A 123 7.14 5.20 -8.05
N VAL A 124 7.86 4.11 -7.75
CA VAL A 124 8.70 3.41 -8.72
C VAL A 124 7.85 2.92 -9.90
N ALA A 125 6.73 2.24 -9.63
CA ALA A 125 5.83 1.75 -10.66
C ALA A 125 5.24 2.89 -11.53
N ARG A 126 4.94 4.04 -10.92
CA ARG A 126 4.47 5.22 -11.64
C ARG A 126 5.54 5.77 -12.58
N ILE A 127 6.79 5.84 -12.13
CA ILE A 127 7.92 6.29 -12.96
C ILE A 127 8.16 5.30 -14.11
N GLU A 128 8.05 4.00 -13.86
CA GLU A 128 8.15 2.95 -14.90
C GLU A 128 7.05 3.05 -15.96
N ALA A 129 5.82 3.41 -15.54
CA ALA A 129 4.66 3.55 -16.43
C ALA A 129 4.61 4.90 -17.18
N ARG A 130 5.43 5.87 -16.80
CA ARG A 130 5.49 7.18 -17.47
C ARG A 130 6.18 7.05 -18.82
N MET A 131 5.66 7.79 -19.80
CA MET A 131 6.35 8.00 -21.06
C MET A 131 7.58 8.86 -20.79
N ALA A 132 8.75 8.40 -21.27
CA ALA A 132 9.99 9.13 -21.24
C ALA A 132 10.48 9.35 -22.68
N ASP A 133 11.28 10.39 -22.89
CA ASP A 133 11.80 10.75 -24.23
C ASP A 133 12.65 9.63 -24.83
N THR A 134 13.38 8.89 -23.99
CA THR A 134 14.18 7.72 -24.38
C THR A 134 14.13 6.62 -23.33
N PRO A 135 14.37 5.34 -23.71
CA PRO A 135 14.51 4.25 -22.76
C PRO A 135 15.59 4.51 -21.69
N ALA A 136 16.75 5.07 -22.08
CA ALA A 136 17.83 5.38 -21.15
C ALA A 136 17.46 6.43 -20.09
N ALA A 137 16.68 7.45 -20.47
CA ALA A 137 16.16 8.43 -19.52
C ALA A 137 15.19 7.79 -18.51
N ARG A 138 14.32 6.89 -18.97
CA ARG A 138 13.42 6.12 -18.10
C ARG A 138 14.21 5.27 -17.11
N ASP A 139 15.18 4.50 -17.60
CA ASP A 139 15.95 3.58 -16.76
C ASP A 139 16.75 4.33 -15.69
N THR A 140 17.29 5.50 -16.04
CA THR A 140 17.96 6.40 -15.09
C THR A 140 17.00 6.90 -14.01
N ALA A 141 15.79 7.33 -14.38
CA ALA A 141 14.77 7.78 -13.43
C ALA A 141 14.29 6.66 -12.50
N VAL A 142 14.08 5.45 -13.04
CA VAL A 142 13.71 4.26 -12.27
C VAL A 142 14.82 3.87 -11.30
N ALA A 143 16.08 3.87 -11.74
CA ALA A 143 17.23 3.58 -10.88
C ALA A 143 17.36 4.60 -9.72
N ALA A 144 17.18 5.89 -10.01
CA ALA A 144 17.19 6.94 -8.99
C ALA A 144 16.04 6.76 -7.97
N ALA A 145 14.83 6.45 -8.44
CA ALA A 145 13.67 6.19 -7.60
C ALA A 145 13.89 4.94 -6.71
N ARG A 146 14.41 3.84 -7.27
CA ARG A 146 14.75 2.63 -6.51
C ARG A 146 15.82 2.88 -5.46
N LYS A 147 16.83 3.71 -5.77
CA LYS A 147 17.87 4.11 -4.80
C LYS A 147 17.27 4.92 -3.65
N LYS A 148 16.43 5.92 -3.94
CA LYS A 148 15.72 6.70 -2.91
C LYS A 148 14.84 5.79 -2.05
N ALA A 149 14.06 4.94 -2.69
CA ALA A 149 13.19 3.98 -2.04
C ALA A 149 13.95 3.03 -1.11
N ALA A 150 15.13 2.55 -1.52
CA ALA A 150 15.98 1.70 -0.70
C ALA A 150 16.46 2.45 0.56
N THR A 151 16.88 3.70 0.42
CA THR A 151 17.29 4.56 1.55
C THR A 151 16.15 4.76 2.55
N GLU A 152 14.95 5.14 2.07
CA GLU A 152 13.79 5.37 2.94
C GLU A 152 13.33 4.09 3.64
N ARG A 153 13.28 2.95 2.93
CA ARG A 153 12.92 1.65 3.51
C ARG A 153 13.90 1.24 4.60
N ARG A 154 15.21 1.32 4.33
CA ARG A 154 16.25 1.02 5.33
C ARG A 154 16.13 1.93 6.55
N ALA A 155 15.86 3.22 6.37
CA ALA A 155 15.67 4.13 7.50
C ALA A 155 14.49 3.71 8.40
N ARG A 156 13.35 3.30 7.82
CA ARG A 156 12.19 2.84 8.59
C ARG A 156 12.40 1.47 9.23
N ASP A 157 13.04 0.56 8.52
CA ASP A 157 13.40 -0.77 9.03
C ASP A 157 14.39 -0.63 10.20
N TYR A 158 15.35 0.30 10.12
CA TYR A 158 16.26 0.63 11.22
C TYR A 158 15.52 1.21 12.43
N GLU A 159 14.59 2.14 12.22
CA GLU A 159 13.76 2.71 13.30
C GLU A 159 12.95 1.65 14.05
N ALA A 160 12.43 0.65 13.33
CA ALA A 160 11.71 -0.47 13.90
C ALA A 160 12.64 -1.46 14.61
N ALA A 161 13.80 -1.79 14.02
CA ALA A 161 14.81 -2.66 14.62
C ALA A 161 15.34 -2.08 15.93
N ARG A 162 15.68 -0.78 15.96
CA ARG A 162 16.09 -0.08 17.19
C ARG A 162 15.04 -0.16 18.28
N GLU A 163 13.77 -0.03 17.93
CA GLU A 163 12.69 -0.13 18.92
C GLU A 163 12.62 -1.52 19.53
N ARG A 164 12.78 -2.58 18.73
CA ARG A 164 12.82 -3.96 19.24
C ARG A 164 14.01 -4.18 20.16
N CYS A 165 15.19 -3.66 19.83
CA CYS A 165 16.39 -3.79 20.68
C CYS A 165 16.20 -3.20 22.09
N LYS A 166 15.34 -2.19 22.26
CA LYS A 166 15.06 -1.61 23.58
C LYS A 166 14.46 -2.59 24.59
N ALA A 167 13.94 -3.74 24.14
CA ALA A 167 13.36 -4.75 25.03
C ALA A 167 14.45 -5.53 25.79
N MET A 168 15.67 -5.51 25.25
CA MET A 168 16.76 -6.38 25.68
C MET A 168 17.52 -5.79 26.87
N GLN A 169 18.19 -6.66 27.62
CA GLN A 169 19.18 -6.29 28.65
C GLN A 169 20.33 -5.47 28.04
N ALA A 170 21.07 -4.73 28.86
CA ALA A 170 22.05 -3.73 28.39
C ALA A 170 23.05 -4.28 27.37
N ASP A 171 23.73 -5.39 27.68
CA ASP A 171 24.75 -5.98 26.79
C ASP A 171 24.14 -6.54 25.50
N ALA A 172 23.02 -7.26 25.63
CA ALA A 172 22.28 -7.77 24.47
C ALA A 172 21.72 -6.65 23.58
N ARG A 173 21.29 -5.53 24.18
CA ARG A 173 20.81 -4.35 23.45
C ARG A 173 21.93 -3.69 22.66
N ALA A 174 23.13 -3.57 23.23
CA ALA A 174 24.28 -3.01 22.54
C ALA A 174 24.59 -3.81 21.27
N GLN A 175 24.67 -5.14 21.38
CA GLN A 175 24.87 -6.04 20.24
C GLN A 175 23.74 -5.91 19.20
N CYS A 176 22.48 -5.93 19.64
CA CYS A 176 21.32 -5.78 18.75
C CYS A 176 21.35 -4.46 17.96
N LEU A 177 21.75 -3.35 18.59
CA LEU A 177 21.84 -2.05 17.91
C LEU A 177 22.99 -2.02 16.89
N MET A 178 24.11 -2.68 17.18
CA MET A 178 25.21 -2.83 16.22
C MET A 178 24.77 -3.64 15.00
N ASP A 179 24.08 -4.77 15.22
CA ASP A 179 23.54 -5.60 14.13
C ASP A 179 22.49 -4.86 13.32
N ALA A 180 21.57 -4.15 13.97
CA ALA A 180 20.59 -3.31 13.28
C ALA A 180 21.26 -2.23 12.43
N ARG A 181 22.36 -1.61 12.91
CA ARG A 181 23.13 -0.62 12.15
C ARG A 181 23.88 -1.27 10.98
N ARG A 182 24.36 -2.50 11.12
CA ARG A 182 25.03 -3.25 10.05
C ARG A 182 24.06 -3.62 8.93
N VAL A 183 22.83 -4.00 9.28
CA VAL A 183 21.80 -4.42 8.30
C VAL A 183 21.10 -3.23 7.64
N TYR A 184 20.76 -2.20 8.42
CA TYR A 184 19.88 -1.10 7.96
C TYR A 184 20.50 0.29 8.03
N GLY A 185 21.73 0.43 8.55
CA GLY A 185 22.40 1.71 8.64
C GLY A 185 22.64 2.35 7.26
N PRO A 186 22.90 3.67 7.22
CA PRO A 186 23.31 4.32 5.98
C PRO A 186 24.57 3.66 5.44
N ASP A 187 24.63 3.46 4.12
CA ASP A 187 25.82 2.94 3.43
C ASP A 187 27.02 3.83 3.81
N ARG A 188 28.02 3.23 4.46
CA ARG A 188 29.30 3.88 4.72
C ARG A 188 30.10 3.75 3.43
N GLY A 189 29.80 4.63 2.47
CA GLY A 189 30.66 4.82 1.29
C GLY A 189 32.09 5.09 1.72
#